data_AF-A0A450VNW5-F1
#
_entry.id   AF-A0A450VNW5-F1
#
_cell.length_a   1.000
_cell.length_b   1.000
_cell.length_c   1.000
_cell.angle_alpha   90.00
_cell.angle_beta   90.00
_cell.angle_gamma   90.00
#
_symmetry.space_group_name_H-M   'P 1'
#
loop_
_entity.id
_entity.type
_entity.pdbx_description
1 polymer ?
#
loop_
_entity_poly.entity_id
_entity_poly.type
_entity_poly.pdbx_seq_one_letter_code
_entity_poly.pdbx_strand_id
1 'polypeptide(L)'
;MHKAELHGLSVSNATISAVTDKLIPELKQWQQRPLGSHYPFLRLEAIHYKVKTDGRYEEKAVYTVPGLNRVGKKEILGLYLSESEDANFWLSVLTDPD
;
A
#
# COMPACT_ATOMS: atom_id res chain seq x y z
N MET A 1 -2.95 20.87 14.13
CA MET A 1 -1.91 20.50 13.14
C MET A 1 -1.67 21.71 12.24
N HIS A 2 -0.54 22.36 12.46
CA HIS A 2 -0.12 23.58 11.79
C HIS A 2 0.59 23.20 10.47
N LYS A 3 -0.10 23.31 9.33
CA LYS A 3 0.48 23.16 7.98
C LYS A 3 0.48 24.51 7.29
N ALA A 4 1.38 25.40 7.69
CA ALA A 4 1.57 26.66 6.96
C ALA A 4 2.92 27.27 7.31
N GLU A 5 4.02 26.65 6.85
CA GLU A 5 5.31 27.34 6.69
C GLU A 5 6.32 26.44 5.97
N LEU A 6 6.03 26.13 4.70
CA LEU A 6 7.07 25.73 3.74
C LEU A 6 7.01 26.73 2.60
N HIS A 7 7.90 27.72 2.68
CA HIS A 7 8.32 28.65 1.62
C HIS A 7 7.22 29.23 0.73
N GLY A 8 6.51 30.28 1.19
CA GLY A 8 5.91 31.34 0.34
C GLY A 8 4.94 30.95 -0.78
N LEU A 9 4.63 29.66 -0.95
CA LEU A 9 3.78 29.11 -1.99
C LEU A 9 2.54 28.54 -1.31
N SER A 10 1.41 29.22 -1.49
CA SER A 10 0.11 28.68 -1.13
C SER A 10 -0.21 27.53 -2.09
N VAL A 11 0.20 26.32 -1.72
CA VAL A 11 -0.09 25.12 -2.51
C VAL A 11 -1.46 24.58 -2.08
N SER A 12 -2.40 24.51 -3.02
CA SER A 12 -3.73 23.97 -2.75
C SER A 12 -3.68 22.45 -2.52
N ASN A 13 -4.64 21.91 -1.76
CA ASN A 13 -4.78 20.46 -1.61
C ASN A 13 -4.94 19.75 -2.97
N ALA A 14 -5.64 20.38 -3.93
CA ALA A 14 -5.81 19.84 -5.28
C ALA A 14 -4.47 19.75 -6.02
N THR A 15 -3.57 20.71 -5.83
CA THR A 15 -2.22 20.68 -6.39
C THR A 15 -1.38 19.56 -5.78
N ILE A 16 -1.46 19.36 -4.45
CA ILE A 16 -0.77 18.26 -3.76
C ILE A 16 -1.29 16.90 -4.27
N SER A 17 -2.61 16.74 -4.39
CA SER A 17 -3.23 15.53 -4.95
C SER A 17 -2.76 15.28 -6.38
N ALA A 18 -2.84 16.28 -7.26
CA ALA A 18 -2.42 16.14 -8.66
C ALA A 18 -0.94 15.80 -8.83
N VAL A 19 -0.07 16.27 -7.92
CA VAL A 19 1.35 15.88 -7.91
C VAL A 19 1.51 14.44 -7.41
N THR A 20 0.80 14.05 -6.36
CA THR A 20 0.85 12.70 -5.79
C THR A 20 0.31 11.65 -6.77
N ASP A 21 -0.74 11.99 -7.52
CA ASP A 21 -1.35 11.12 -8.53
C ASP A 21 -0.36 10.73 -9.64
N LYS A 22 0.69 11.53 -9.87
CA LYS A 22 1.77 11.19 -10.83
C LYS A 22 2.58 9.98 -10.39
N LEU A 23 2.54 9.59 -9.12
CA LEU A 23 3.23 8.40 -8.60
C LEU A 23 2.41 7.13 -8.82
N ILE A 24 1.13 7.22 -9.18
CA ILE A 24 0.26 6.04 -9.38
C ILE A 24 0.85 5.03 -10.38
N PRO A 25 1.40 5.43 -11.54
CA PRO A 25 2.03 4.48 -12.47
C PRO A 25 3.27 3.81 -11.88
N GLU A 26 4.09 4.55 -11.14
CA GLU A 26 5.29 4.01 -10.47
C GLU A 26 4.91 3.02 -9.36
N LEU A 27 3.86 3.33 -8.59
CA LEU A 27 3.33 2.42 -7.57
C LEU A 27 2.82 1.11 -8.20
N LYS A 28 2.13 1.18 -9.35
CA LYS A 28 1.70 -0.02 -10.09
C LYS A 28 2.88 -0.84 -10.59
N GLN A 29 3.91 -0.20 -11.15
CA GLN A 29 5.13 -0.89 -11.57
C GLN A 29 5.86 -1.53 -10.38
N TRP A 30 5.89 -0.85 -9.24
CA TRP A 30 6.45 -1.38 -8.00
C TRP A 30 5.65 -2.57 -7.47
N GLN A 31 4.32 -2.56 -7.58
CA GLN A 31 3.45 -3.69 -7.21
C GLN A 31 3.70 -4.91 -8.10
N GLN A 32 3.91 -4.72 -9.40
CA GLN A 32 4.14 -5.78 -10.40
C GLN A 32 5.62 -6.14 -10.59
N ARG A 33 6.51 -5.62 -9.75
CA ARG A 33 7.94 -5.88 -9.91
C ARG A 33 8.21 -7.36 -9.58
N PRO A 34 9.14 -8.01 -10.27
CA PRO A 34 9.50 -9.39 -9.94
C PRO A 34 10.04 -9.48 -8.51
N LEU A 35 9.56 -10.48 -7.78
CA LEU A 35 10.04 -10.79 -6.44
C LEU A 35 11.25 -11.73 -6.49
N GLY A 36 12.01 -11.75 -5.39
CA GLY A 36 13.05 -12.76 -5.22
C GLY A 36 12.45 -14.16 -5.13
N SER A 37 13.16 -15.19 -5.59
CA SER A 37 12.63 -16.55 -5.59
C SER A 37 12.39 -17.13 -4.19
N HIS A 38 13.05 -16.62 -3.15
CA HIS A 38 12.95 -17.15 -1.78
C HIS A 38 13.05 -16.06 -0.73
N TYR A 39 12.14 -16.10 0.23
CA TYR A 39 12.12 -15.26 1.44
C TYR A 39 12.03 -16.16 2.68
N PRO A 40 13.15 -16.38 3.41
CA PRO A 40 13.17 -17.30 4.56
C PRO A 40 12.19 -16.94 5.68
N PHE A 41 11.84 -15.65 5.79
CA PHE A 41 10.85 -15.17 6.75
C PHE A 41 9.87 -14.25 6.04
N LEU A 42 8.58 -14.47 6.28
CA LEU A 42 7.50 -13.61 5.84
C LEU A 42 6.53 -13.39 7.00
N ARG A 43 5.81 -12.28 6.95
CA ARG A 43 4.69 -12.00 7.85
C ARG A 43 3.53 -11.49 7.03
N LEU A 44 2.33 -11.82 7.49
CA LEU A 44 1.06 -11.34 6.98
C LEU A 44 0.50 -10.35 8.01
N GLU A 45 0.34 -9.09 7.62
CA GLU A 45 -0.21 -8.05 8.48
C GLU A 45 -1.43 -7.42 7.79
N ALA A 46 -2.50 -7.17 8.55
CA ALA A 46 -3.68 -6.43 8.11
C ALA A 46 -3.90 -5.24 9.05
N ILE A 47 -4.10 -4.05 8.48
CA ILE A 47 -4.39 -2.82 9.22
C ILE A 47 -5.70 -2.22 8.71
N HIS A 48 -6.62 -1.94 9.63
CA HIS A 48 -7.92 -1.36 9.31
C HIS A 48 -7.84 0.17 9.27
N TYR A 49 -8.34 0.74 8.19
CA TYR A 49 -8.43 2.19 7.97
C TYR A 49 -9.86 2.60 7.65
N LYS A 50 -10.27 3.76 8.18
CA LYS A 50 -11.50 4.42 7.74
C LYS A 50 -11.23 5.18 6.46
N VAL A 51 -11.77 4.70 5.34
CA VAL A 51 -11.62 5.28 4.01
C VAL A 51 -12.94 5.93 3.62
N LYS A 52 -12.89 7.08 2.95
CA LYS A 52 -14.08 7.75 2.44
C LYS A 52 -14.30 7.37 0.98
N THR A 53 -15.34 6.58 0.71
CA THR A 53 -15.78 6.18 -0.63
C THR A 53 -17.15 6.82 -0.89
N ASP A 54 -17.33 7.52 -2.02
CA ASP A 54 -18.63 8.11 -2.43
C ASP A 54 -19.38 8.89 -1.33
N GLY A 55 -18.62 9.61 -0.49
CA GLY A 55 -19.19 10.42 0.58
C GLY A 55 -19.43 9.67 1.90
N ARG A 56 -19.31 8.34 1.94
CA ARG A 56 -19.48 7.49 3.12
C ARG A 56 -18.13 7.01 3.65
N TYR A 57 -18.02 6.88 4.98
CA TYR A 57 -16.85 6.27 5.59
C TYR A 57 -17.06 4.78 5.74
N GLU A 58 -16.14 4.01 5.19
CA GLU A 58 -16.10 2.56 5.22
C GLU A 58 -14.81 2.11 5.89
N GLU A 59 -14.88 1.02 6.64
CA GLU A 59 -13.69 0.38 7.18
C GLU A 59 -13.13 -0.55 6.11
N LYS A 60 -11.89 -0.32 5.69
CA LYS A 60 -11.16 -1.15 4.73
C LYS A 60 -9.91 -1.71 5.38
N ALA A 61 -9.58 -2.95 5.05
CA ALA A 61 -8.38 -3.61 5.53
C ALA A 61 -7.28 -3.51 4.47
N VAL A 62 -6.11 -3.00 4.87
CA VAL A 62 -4.90 -2.97 4.06
C VAL A 62 -3.99 -4.12 4.50
N TYR A 63 -3.73 -5.03 3.57
CA TYR A 63 -2.93 -6.23 3.77
C TYR A 63 -1.52 -5.95 3.25
N THR A 64 -0.52 -6.23 4.08
CA THR A 64 0.89 -6.11 3.73
C THR A 64 1.60 -7.43 3.95
N VAL A 65 2.54 -7.71 3.05
CA VAL A 65 3.40 -8.90 3.13
C VAL A 65 4.86 -8.47 3.24
N PRO A 66 5.35 -8.08 4.42
CA PRO A 66 6.78 -7.87 4.64
C PRO A 66 7.54 -9.21 4.65
N GLY A 67 8.67 -9.25 3.93
CA GLY A 67 9.57 -10.39 3.85
C GLY A 67 11.01 -10.02 4.14
N LEU A 68 11.79 -10.99 4.60
CA LEU A 68 13.25 -10.91 4.70
C LEU A 68 13.86 -11.78 3.59
N ASN A 69 14.69 -11.19 2.73
CA ASN A 69 15.35 -11.96 1.68
C ASN A 69 16.59 -12.70 2.22
N ARG A 70 17.22 -13.51 1.36
CA ARG A 70 18.40 -14.33 1.73
C ARG A 70 19.63 -13.53 2.15
N VAL A 71 19.70 -12.24 1.83
CA VAL A 71 20.80 -11.35 2.27
C VAL A 71 20.45 -10.57 3.54
N GLY A 72 19.32 -10.89 4.18
CA GLY A 72 18.89 -10.24 5.42
C GLY A 72 18.28 -8.86 5.22
N LYS A 73 17.87 -8.49 4.00
CA LYS A 73 17.20 -7.22 3.72
C LYS A 73 15.69 -7.39 3.79
N LYS A 74 15.04 -6.49 4.52
CA LYS A 74 13.58 -6.41 4.64
C LYS A 74 12.99 -5.71 3.42
N GLU A 75 11.93 -6.27 2.88
CA GLU A 75 11.24 -5.77 1.69
C GLU A 75 9.72 -5.94 1.87
N ILE A 76 8.93 -4.99 1.35
CA ILE A 76 7.47 -5.18 1.24
C ILE A 76 7.23 -5.89 -0.09
N LEU A 77 6.67 -7.09 -0.02
CA LEU A 77 6.45 -7.98 -1.17
C LEU A 77 5.11 -7.68 -1.85
N GLY A 78 4.10 -7.30 -1.07
CA GLY A 78 2.79 -6.96 -1.59
C GLY A 78 2.02 -6.03 -0.66
N LEU A 79 1.09 -5.27 -1.26
CA LEU A 79 0.18 -4.35 -0.62
C LEU A 79 -1.18 -4.47 -1.30
N TYR A 80 -2.20 -4.91 -0.55
CA TYR A 80 -3.54 -5.19 -1.08
C TYR A 80 -4.61 -4.51 -0.24
N LEU A 81 -5.71 -4.12 -0.87
CA LEU A 81 -6.85 -3.53 -0.19
C LEU A 81 -8.03 -4.50 -0.30
N SER A 82 -8.67 -4.79 0.82
CA SER A 82 -9.95 -5.51 0.85
C SER A 82 -11.03 -4.64 1.48
N GLU A 83 -12.26 -4.87 1.04
CA GLU A 83 -13.47 -4.28 1.64
C GLU A 83 -13.90 -5.01 2.92
N SER A 84 -13.36 -6.20 3.19
CA SER A 84 -13.61 -6.97 4.42
C SER A 84 -12.43 -7.85 4.83
N GLU A 85 -12.40 -8.24 6.12
CA GLU A 85 -11.48 -9.27 6.63
C GLU A 85 -12.06 -10.66 6.36
N ASP A 86 -11.56 -11.33 5.32
CA ASP A 86 -11.90 -12.72 5.01
C ASP A 86 -10.61 -13.55 4.93
N ALA A 87 -10.59 -14.71 5.60
CA ALA A 87 -9.51 -15.68 5.50
C ALA A 87 -9.25 -16.12 4.05
N ASN A 88 -10.30 -16.13 3.21
CA ASN A 88 -10.16 -16.40 1.78
C ASN A 88 -9.34 -15.34 1.03
N PHE A 89 -9.29 -14.10 1.54
CA PHE A 89 -8.51 -13.04 0.92
C PHE A 89 -7.02 -13.32 0.98
N TRP A 90 -6.51 -13.89 2.09
CA TRP A 90 -5.11 -14.29 2.19
C TRP A 90 -4.73 -15.34 1.15
N LEU A 91 -5.66 -16.24 0.77
CA LEU A 91 -5.40 -17.18 -0.31
C LEU A 91 -5.16 -16.43 -1.62
N SER A 92 -6.02 -15.47 -1.97
CA SER A 92 -5.83 -14.65 -3.19
C SER A 92 -4.50 -13.87 -3.18
N VAL A 93 -4.10 -13.34 -2.02
CA VAL A 93 -2.82 -12.63 -1.84
C VAL A 93 -1.62 -13.55 -2.04
N LEU A 94 -1.70 -14.80 -1.61
CA LEU A 94 -0.60 -15.76 -1.70
C LEU A 94 -0.55 -16.49 -3.05
N THR A 95 -1.65 -16.47 -3.81
CA THR A 95 -1.75 -17.08 -5.14
C THR A 95 -1.72 -16.05 -6.27
N ASP A 96 -1.53 -14.76 -5.97
CA ASP A 96 -1.45 -13.71 -6.97
C ASP A 96 -0.28 -14.02 -7.92
N PRO A 97 -0.53 -14.29 -9.21
CA PRO A 97 0.54 -14.54 -10.16
C PRO A 97 1.27 -13.21 -10.43
N ASP A 98 2.56 -13.17 -10.10
CA ASP A 98 3.49 -12.06 -10.35
C ASP A 98 3.25 -11.32 -11.69
#